data_AF-I1CQN2-F1
#
_entry.id   AF-I1CQN2-F1
#
_cell.length_a   1.000
_cell.length_b   1.000
_cell.length_c   1.000
_cell.angle_alpha   90.00
_cell.angle_beta   90.00
_cell.angle_gamma   90.00
#
_symmetry.space_group_name_H-M   'P 1'
#
loop_
_entity.id
_entity.type
_entity.pdbx_description
1 polymer ?
#
loop_
_entity_poly.entity_id
_entity_poly.type
_entity_poly.pdbx_seq_one_letter_code
_entity_poly.pdbx_strand_id
1 'polypeptide(L)'
;MFCAISGEAPEQSVVSTSSGNIFEKRLIEKYISEHGRDPITNEEITVDNLIEIKTTPETVKPRPPKLSSVPSLLSSLQNEWDSVMLESFTLKQQYQQVRQELSHALYQNDAATRVIARLKKERDAAREALANIQAHLGTTTTAQPSQEQESMDVDQPSLPEEVIEKMNTTSARLSEMRRGKKKPPTEFASVEKVQEYTQTSSIPSLHSARSAGITTLDVNSTGNLILTGGNDKHVQVYNKSEDKVIANLAGHTKKVTAVKFRGQQEENDVFLSASADKHVRLWIPDEKKAYKLGHNINAHKGEVTGISVHPSKDYFVSAGGDSKWIFYDFETAQSIMETVDSENQSGYTSISFHPDGNLLATGTNDSVVQIWDVKSQKIAANFGEHTGKINALAFSENGFRR
;
A
#
# COMPACT_ATOMS: atom_id res chain seq x y z
N MET A 1 30.91 -20.86 -28.65
CA MET A 1 30.06 -20.12 -29.61
C MET A 1 28.95 -21.05 -30.07
N PHE A 2 27.94 -21.21 -29.24
CA PHE A 2 26.78 -22.05 -29.54
C PHE A 2 25.56 -21.14 -29.63
N CYS A 3 24.65 -21.47 -30.55
CA CYS A 3 23.38 -20.82 -30.69
C CYS A 3 22.58 -21.03 -29.41
N ALA A 4 22.06 -19.95 -28.81
CA ALA A 4 21.30 -20.04 -27.57
C ALA A 4 19.93 -20.74 -27.73
N ILE A 5 19.47 -20.97 -28.97
CA ILE A 5 18.23 -21.71 -29.27
C ILE A 5 18.49 -23.20 -29.50
N SER A 6 19.46 -23.55 -30.34
CA SER A 6 19.71 -24.96 -30.72
C SER A 6 20.82 -25.64 -29.92
N GLY A 7 21.67 -24.88 -29.22
CA GLY A 7 22.88 -25.40 -28.58
C GLY A 7 23.97 -25.84 -29.56
N GLU A 8 23.74 -25.73 -30.87
CA GLU A 8 24.70 -26.08 -31.92
C GLU A 8 25.56 -24.89 -32.34
N ALA A 9 26.68 -25.14 -33.02
CA ALA A 9 27.51 -24.07 -33.56
C ALA A 9 26.77 -23.38 -34.74
N PRO A 10 26.49 -22.07 -34.67
CA PRO A 10 25.72 -21.38 -35.71
C PRO A 10 26.53 -21.29 -37.02
N GLU A 11 25.85 -21.50 -38.15
CA GLU A 11 26.42 -21.29 -39.50
C GLU A 11 26.52 -19.80 -39.83
N GLN A 12 25.45 -19.06 -39.52
CA GLN A 12 25.39 -17.61 -39.61
C GLN A 12 25.09 -17.09 -38.21
N SER A 13 26.15 -16.65 -37.53
CA SER A 13 26.02 -16.09 -36.19
C SER A 13 25.46 -14.67 -36.27
N VAL A 14 24.34 -14.47 -35.58
CA VAL A 14 23.75 -13.16 -35.36
C VAL A 14 23.64 -12.92 -33.86
N VAL A 15 23.89 -11.68 -33.44
CA VAL A 15 23.68 -11.28 -32.05
C VAL A 15 22.48 -10.36 -31.99
N SER A 16 21.59 -10.65 -31.03
CA SER A 16 20.51 -9.73 -30.69
C SER A 16 21.05 -8.59 -29.83
N THR A 17 20.69 -7.35 -30.14
CA THR A 17 21.15 -6.16 -29.40
C THR A 17 20.59 -6.06 -27.98
N SER A 18 19.45 -6.71 -27.71
CA SER A 18 18.81 -6.78 -26.38
C SER A 18 19.48 -7.76 -25.44
N SER A 19 19.66 -9.01 -25.87
CA SER A 19 20.14 -10.11 -25.03
C SER A 19 21.65 -10.29 -25.11
N GLY A 20 22.31 -9.72 -26.12
CA GLY A 20 23.75 -9.87 -26.35
C GLY A 20 24.18 -11.32 -26.65
N ASN A 21 23.21 -12.22 -26.85
CA ASN A 21 23.45 -13.64 -27.07
C ASN A 21 23.60 -13.97 -28.55
N ILE A 22 24.37 -15.02 -28.81
CA ILE A 22 24.63 -15.51 -30.17
C ILE A 22 23.52 -16.48 -30.57
N PHE A 23 22.90 -16.20 -31.70
CA PHE A 23 21.87 -17.01 -32.32
C PHE A 23 22.29 -17.43 -33.73
N GLU A 24 21.63 -18.46 -34.22
CA GLU A 24 21.64 -18.79 -35.64
C GLU A 24 20.58 -17.97 -36.36
N LYS A 25 20.97 -17.27 -37.42
CA LYS A 25 20.12 -16.32 -38.17
C LYS A 25 18.74 -16.87 -38.52
N ARG A 26 18.70 -18.07 -39.10
CA ARG A 26 17.45 -18.75 -39.49
C ARG A 26 16.49 -18.97 -38.32
N LEU A 27 17.03 -19.39 -37.17
CA LEU A 27 16.21 -19.75 -36.01
C LEU A 27 15.64 -18.51 -35.34
N ILE A 28 16.44 -17.46 -35.18
CA ILE A 28 15.98 -16.22 -34.56
C ILE A 28 15.03 -15.43 -35.46
N GLU A 29 15.24 -15.42 -36.79
CA GLU A 29 14.30 -14.78 -37.74
C GLU A 29 12.94 -15.48 -37.74
N LYS A 30 12.94 -16.83 -37.69
CA LYS A 30 11.70 -17.59 -37.56
C LYS A 30 11.00 -17.29 -36.23
N TYR A 31 11.73 -17.26 -35.13
CA TYR A 31 11.17 -16.98 -33.80
C TYR A 31 10.60 -15.56 -33.71
N ILE A 32 11.30 -14.57 -34.26
CA ILE A 32 10.82 -13.18 -34.35
C ILE A 32 9.56 -13.10 -35.22
N SER A 33 9.47 -13.86 -36.32
CA SER A 33 8.27 -13.87 -37.16
C SER A 33 7.03 -14.48 -36.48
N GLU A 34 7.23 -15.43 -35.57
CA GLU A 34 6.15 -16.13 -34.86
C GLU A 34 5.73 -15.41 -33.57
N HIS A 35 6.68 -14.80 -32.85
CA HIS A 35 6.45 -14.26 -31.50
C HIS A 35 6.76 -12.77 -31.33
N GLY A 36 7.47 -12.14 -32.28
CA GLY A 36 7.83 -10.71 -32.23
C GLY A 36 8.71 -10.31 -31.04
N ARG A 37 9.37 -11.27 -30.38
CA ARG A 37 10.11 -11.07 -29.13
C ARG A 37 11.43 -11.83 -29.10
N ASP A 38 12.34 -11.43 -28.22
CA ASP A 38 13.57 -12.18 -27.91
C ASP A 38 13.24 -13.46 -27.13
N PRO A 39 13.78 -14.64 -27.52
CA PRO A 39 13.58 -15.90 -26.79
C PRO A 39 14.12 -15.91 -25.36
N ILE A 40 15.03 -14.99 -24.98
CA ILE A 40 15.67 -15.01 -23.66
C ILE A 40 15.16 -13.90 -22.75
N THR A 41 15.06 -12.66 -23.27
CA THR A 41 14.64 -11.49 -22.48
C THR A 41 13.16 -11.16 -22.63
N ASN A 42 12.44 -11.79 -23.56
CA ASN A 42 11.03 -11.50 -23.91
C ASN A 42 10.75 -10.05 -24.35
N GLU A 43 11.77 -9.29 -24.73
CA GLU A 43 11.64 -7.92 -25.24
C GLU A 43 11.21 -7.90 -26.71
N GLU A 44 10.46 -6.89 -27.14
CA GLU A 44 9.96 -6.78 -28.52
C GLU A 44 11.09 -6.41 -29.50
N ILE A 45 11.29 -7.26 -30.51
CA ILE A 45 12.42 -7.17 -31.43
C ILE A 45 11.93 -7.31 -32.86
N THR A 46 12.50 -6.48 -33.72
CA THR A 46 12.37 -6.57 -35.17
C THR A 46 13.67 -7.11 -35.79
N VAL A 47 13.57 -7.65 -37.00
CA VAL A 47 14.71 -8.29 -37.71
C VAL A 47 15.90 -7.33 -37.89
N ASP A 48 15.65 -6.02 -37.94
CA ASP A 48 16.67 -4.98 -38.11
C ASP A 48 17.60 -4.83 -36.89
N ASN A 49 17.20 -5.35 -35.73
CA ASN A 49 18.01 -5.31 -34.51
C ASN A 49 19.00 -6.48 -34.40
N LEU A 50 19.11 -7.33 -35.42
CA LEU A 50 20.07 -8.44 -35.46
C LEU A 50 21.39 -7.98 -36.11
N ILE A 51 22.50 -8.18 -35.40
CA ILE A 51 23.84 -7.86 -35.88
C ILE A 51 24.52 -9.14 -36.36
N GLU A 52 24.89 -9.21 -37.64
CA GLU A 52 25.68 -10.31 -38.19
C GLU A 52 27.13 -10.25 -37.72
N ILE A 53 27.64 -11.37 -37.19
CA ILE A 53 29.05 -11.51 -36.81
C ILE A 53 29.76 -12.37 -37.85
N LYS A 54 30.72 -11.77 -38.55
CA LYS A 54 31.61 -12.51 -39.46
C LYS A 54 32.74 -13.15 -38.66
N THR A 55 32.55 -14.40 -38.25
CA THR A 55 33.61 -15.19 -37.62
C THR A 55 34.50 -15.83 -38.69
N THR A 56 35.78 -15.44 -38.74
CA THR A 56 36.84 -16.14 -39.46
C THR A 56 37.71 -16.91 -38.46
N PRO A 57 37.87 -18.24 -38.53
CA PRO A 57 37.44 -19.16 -39.58
C PRO A 57 35.95 -19.56 -39.49
N GLU A 58 35.37 -19.88 -40.64
CA GLU A 58 34.01 -20.40 -40.78
C GLU A 58 33.88 -21.72 -40.00
N THR A 59 32.82 -21.87 -39.20
CA THR A 59 32.56 -23.05 -38.38
C THR A 59 32.38 -24.27 -39.28
N VAL A 60 33.44 -25.05 -39.48
CA VAL A 60 33.42 -26.23 -40.35
C VAL A 60 32.53 -27.30 -39.72
N LYS A 61 31.38 -27.58 -40.35
CA LYS A 61 30.54 -28.73 -39.98
C LYS A 61 31.39 -30.00 -39.93
N PRO A 62 31.26 -30.85 -38.89
CA PRO A 62 31.71 -32.22 -39.02
C PRO A 62 30.98 -32.83 -40.23
N ARG A 63 31.75 -33.39 -41.18
CA ARG A 63 31.16 -33.97 -42.39
C ARG A 63 30.19 -35.07 -41.97
N PRO A 64 28.94 -35.10 -42.49
CA PRO A 64 28.03 -36.18 -42.19
C PRO A 64 28.71 -37.50 -42.59
N PRO A 65 28.68 -38.53 -41.72
CA PRO A 65 29.34 -39.78 -42.02
C PRO A 65 28.69 -40.35 -43.30
N LYS A 66 29.50 -40.58 -44.33
CA LYS A 66 29.04 -41.18 -45.60
C LYS A 66 28.80 -42.68 -45.39
N LEU A 67 27.77 -43.02 -44.62
CA LEU A 67 27.35 -44.40 -44.37
C LEU A 67 26.50 -44.84 -45.56
N SER A 68 27.12 -45.52 -46.53
CA SER A 68 26.46 -45.93 -47.78
C SER A 68 25.77 -47.29 -47.68
N SER A 69 25.93 -48.01 -46.57
CA SER A 69 25.33 -49.35 -46.36
C SER A 69 24.29 -49.34 -45.26
N VAL A 70 23.20 -50.08 -45.46
CA VAL A 70 22.12 -50.26 -44.46
C VAL A 70 22.66 -50.76 -43.10
N PRO A 71 23.59 -51.74 -43.03
CA PRO A 71 24.18 -52.15 -41.76
C PRO A 71 24.94 -51.02 -41.05
N SER A 72 25.69 -50.20 -41.79
CA SER A 72 26.47 -49.10 -41.22
C SER A 72 25.59 -47.94 -40.70
N LEU A 73 24.44 -47.70 -41.33
CA LEU A 73 23.45 -46.73 -40.83
C LEU A 73 22.80 -47.22 -39.54
N LEU A 74 22.44 -48.51 -39.48
CA LEU A 74 21.82 -49.10 -38.31
C LEU A 74 22.77 -49.11 -37.10
N SER A 75 24.06 -49.43 -37.30
CA SER A 75 25.06 -49.36 -36.23
C SER A 75 25.30 -47.93 -35.73
N SER A 76 25.31 -46.93 -36.63
CA SER A 76 25.45 -45.54 -36.20
C SER A 76 24.24 -45.05 -35.44
N LEU A 77 23.03 -45.42 -35.87
CA LEU A 77 21.79 -45.04 -35.19
C LEU A 77 21.71 -45.69 -33.81
N GLN A 78 22.16 -46.93 -33.66
CA GLN A 78 22.30 -47.59 -32.36
C GLN A 78 23.28 -46.84 -31.46
N ASN A 79 24.46 -46.48 -31.95
CA ASN A 79 25.45 -45.76 -31.15
C ASN A 79 24.95 -44.40 -30.66
N GLU A 80 24.24 -43.64 -31.51
CA GLU A 80 23.63 -42.36 -31.11
C GLU A 80 22.46 -42.56 -30.14
N TRP A 81 21.69 -43.63 -30.31
CA TRP A 81 20.64 -43.97 -29.34
C TRP A 81 21.23 -44.34 -27.99
N ASP A 82 22.31 -45.11 -27.96
CA ASP A 82 22.99 -45.52 -26.74
C ASP A 82 23.60 -44.32 -26.02
N SER A 83 24.22 -43.38 -26.76
CA SER A 83 24.77 -42.14 -26.17
C SER A 83 23.67 -41.26 -25.57
N VAL A 84 22.57 -41.04 -26.30
CA VAL A 84 21.43 -40.25 -25.83
C VAL A 84 20.74 -40.90 -24.63
N MET A 85 20.60 -42.23 -24.61
CA MET A 85 20.00 -42.94 -23.48
C MET A 85 20.88 -42.86 -22.24
N LEU A 86 22.20 -42.99 -22.38
CA LEU A 86 23.14 -42.82 -21.27
C LEU A 86 23.11 -41.40 -20.71
N GLU A 87 23.15 -40.37 -21.57
CA GLU A 87 23.02 -38.97 -21.16
C GLU A 87 21.67 -38.68 -20.49
N SER A 88 20.57 -39.21 -21.05
CA SER A 88 19.25 -39.04 -20.43
C SER A 88 19.18 -39.71 -19.05
N PHE A 89 19.82 -40.86 -18.90
CA PHE A 89 19.88 -41.58 -17.63
C PHE A 89 20.71 -40.83 -16.58
N THR A 90 21.91 -40.37 -16.93
CA THR A 90 22.77 -39.59 -16.03
C THR A 90 22.09 -38.29 -15.63
N LEU A 91 21.44 -37.59 -16.58
CA LEU A 91 20.69 -36.37 -16.30
C LEU A 91 19.51 -36.62 -15.35
N LYS A 92 18.75 -37.71 -15.54
CA LYS A 92 17.68 -38.10 -14.62
C LYS A 92 18.20 -38.42 -13.22
N GLN A 93 19.36 -39.08 -13.13
CA GLN A 93 20.00 -39.39 -11.86
C GLN A 93 20.42 -38.11 -11.13
N GLN A 94 21.09 -37.18 -11.81
CA GLN A 94 21.47 -35.88 -11.25
C GLN A 94 20.25 -35.07 -10.82
N TYR A 95 19.20 -35.05 -11.64
CA TYR A 95 17.95 -34.37 -11.30
C TYR A 95 17.33 -34.92 -10.01
N GLN A 96 17.29 -36.25 -9.85
CA GLN A 96 16.77 -36.87 -8.64
C GLN A 96 17.65 -36.56 -7.42
N GLN A 97 18.97 -36.56 -7.58
CA GLN A 97 19.90 -36.20 -6.51
C GLN A 97 19.71 -34.75 -6.06
N VAL A 98 19.70 -33.79 -6.98
CA VAL A 98 19.49 -32.36 -6.67
C VAL A 98 18.13 -32.15 -6.01
N ARG A 99 17.09 -32.86 -6.45
CA ARG A 99 15.78 -32.79 -5.81
C ARG A 99 15.81 -33.29 -4.36
N GLN A 100 16.57 -34.34 -4.06
CA GLN A 100 16.76 -34.82 -2.70
C GLN A 100 17.53 -33.82 -1.85
N GLU A 101 18.64 -33.27 -2.37
CA GLU A 101 19.43 -32.23 -1.70
C GLU A 101 18.60 -30.99 -1.39
N LEU A 102 17.79 -30.52 -2.35
CA LEU A 102 16.85 -29.42 -2.15
C LEU A 102 15.85 -29.73 -1.03
N SER A 103 15.25 -30.93 -1.04
CA SER A 103 14.30 -31.31 0.00
C SER A 103 14.93 -31.29 1.39
N HIS A 104 16.16 -31.79 1.50
CA HIS A 104 16.92 -31.77 2.75
C HIS A 104 17.26 -30.34 3.20
N ALA A 105 17.69 -29.47 2.27
CA ALA A 105 17.95 -28.06 2.57
C ALA A 105 16.71 -27.33 3.06
N LEU A 106 15.54 -27.59 2.47
CA LEU A 106 14.27 -27.02 2.92
C LEU A 106 13.90 -27.47 4.33
N TYR A 107 14.08 -28.76 4.66
CA TYR A 107 13.87 -29.25 6.02
C TYR A 107 14.84 -28.63 7.02
N GLN A 108 16.12 -28.46 6.65
CA GLN A 108 17.10 -27.78 7.50
C GLN A 108 16.75 -26.30 7.72
N ASN A 109 16.27 -25.61 6.69
CA ASN A 109 15.83 -24.22 6.80
C ASN A 109 14.63 -24.09 7.75
N ASP A 110 13.63 -24.97 7.66
CA ASP A 110 12.50 -24.97 8.61
C ASP A 110 12.95 -25.32 10.05
N ALA A 111 13.93 -26.20 10.20
CA ALA A 111 14.52 -26.46 11.51
C ALA A 111 15.26 -25.22 12.06
N ALA A 112 16.03 -24.53 11.23
CA ALA A 112 16.79 -23.33 11.61
C ALA A 112 15.87 -22.16 11.99
N THR A 113 14.75 -21.95 11.27
CA THR A 113 13.78 -20.90 11.61
C THR A 113 13.15 -21.14 12.98
N ARG A 114 12.84 -22.40 13.33
CA ARG A 114 12.34 -22.77 14.67
C ARG A 114 13.38 -22.50 15.76
N VAL A 115 14.66 -22.74 15.49
CA VAL A 115 15.75 -22.41 16.43
C VAL A 115 15.83 -20.90 16.63
N ILE A 116 15.77 -20.10 15.56
CA ILE A 116 15.77 -18.63 15.65
C ILE A 116 14.56 -18.14 16.46
N ALA A 117 13.37 -18.72 16.27
CA ALA A 117 12.19 -18.36 17.04
C ALA A 117 12.37 -18.64 18.55
N ARG A 118 12.98 -19.79 18.90
CA ARG A 118 13.31 -20.12 20.29
C ARG A 118 14.32 -19.13 20.87
N LEU A 119 15.42 -18.86 20.15
CA LEU A 119 16.46 -17.92 20.60
C LEU A 119 15.93 -16.49 20.77
N LYS A 120 15.03 -16.03 19.89
CA LYS A 120 14.35 -14.74 20.05
C LYS A 120 13.58 -14.67 21.36
N LYS A 121 12.80 -15.71 21.67
CA LYS A 121 12.03 -15.80 22.92
C LYS A 121 12.93 -15.82 24.15
N GLU A 122 14.02 -16.58 24.13
CA GLU A 122 15.00 -16.65 25.22
C GLU A 122 15.71 -15.30 25.42
N ARG A 123 16.11 -14.64 24.33
CA ARG A 123 16.70 -13.29 24.36
C ARG A 123 15.74 -12.26 24.96
N ASP A 124 14.48 -12.28 24.55
CA ASP A 124 13.49 -11.31 25.01
C ASP A 124 13.17 -11.50 26.49
N ALA A 125 13.04 -12.76 26.95
CA ALA A 125 12.90 -13.09 28.36
C ALA A 125 14.13 -12.65 29.19
N ALA A 126 15.35 -12.83 28.66
CA ALA A 126 16.56 -12.36 29.32
C ALA A 126 16.63 -10.83 29.41
N ARG A 127 16.22 -10.11 28.36
CA ARG A 127 16.15 -8.64 28.36
C ARG A 127 15.11 -8.11 29.34
N GLU A 128 13.95 -8.74 29.41
CA GLU A 128 12.91 -8.38 30.39
C GLU A 128 13.38 -8.65 31.83
N ALA A 129 14.03 -9.78 32.08
CA ALA A 129 14.62 -10.08 33.38
C ALA A 129 15.68 -9.06 33.78
N LEU A 130 16.55 -8.65 32.85
CA LEU A 130 17.55 -7.61 33.10
C LEU A 130 16.91 -6.24 33.36
N ALA A 131 15.88 -5.85 32.58
CA ALA A 131 15.15 -4.61 32.81
C ALA A 131 14.48 -4.59 34.18
N ASN A 132 13.89 -5.71 34.62
CA ASN A 132 13.30 -5.84 35.96
C ASN A 132 14.35 -5.75 37.06
N ILE A 133 15.53 -6.37 36.88
CA ILE A 133 16.64 -6.26 37.84
C ILE A 133 17.17 -4.82 37.90
N GLN A 134 17.37 -4.14 36.76
CA GLN A 134 17.80 -2.75 36.71
C GLN A 134 16.78 -1.80 37.37
N ALA A 135 15.48 -2.03 37.12
CA ALA A 135 14.41 -1.30 37.78
C ALA A 135 14.41 -1.51 39.30
N HIS A 136 14.71 -2.73 39.77
CA HIS A 136 14.79 -3.03 41.20
C HIS A 136 16.10 -2.56 41.86
N LEU A 137 17.19 -2.42 41.09
CA LEU A 137 18.48 -1.96 41.62
C LEU A 137 18.66 -0.43 41.61
N GLY A 138 17.73 0.32 41.01
CA GLY A 138 17.81 1.79 40.96
C GLY A 138 19.06 2.32 40.25
N THR A 139 19.76 1.49 39.49
CA THR A 139 20.98 1.88 38.76
C THR A 139 20.64 2.23 37.33
N THR A 140 20.32 3.50 37.11
CA THR A 140 20.44 4.14 35.79
C THR A 140 21.92 4.16 35.41
N THR A 141 22.40 3.08 34.80
CA THR A 141 23.67 3.08 34.07
C THR A 141 23.36 3.33 32.61
N THR A 142 23.65 4.56 32.18
CA THR A 142 23.79 4.94 30.78
C THR A 142 24.87 4.06 30.14
N ALA A 143 24.46 3.01 29.45
CA ALA A 143 25.32 2.27 28.54
C ALA A 143 24.80 2.51 27.12
N GLN A 144 25.52 3.37 26.39
CA GLN A 144 25.47 3.43 24.93
C GLN A 144 25.78 2.04 24.34
N PRO A 145 25.13 1.67 23.23
CA PRO A 145 25.74 0.83 22.22
C PRO A 145 26.09 1.67 21.01
N SER A 146 27.38 1.90 20.80
CA SER A 146 27.95 2.34 19.54
C SER A 146 28.13 1.15 18.59
N GLN A 147 27.44 1.23 17.43
CA GLN A 147 27.78 0.74 16.08
C GLN A 147 27.85 -0.80 15.89
N GLU A 148 27.25 -1.42 14.86
CA GLU A 148 27.10 -1.03 13.45
C GLU A 148 25.84 -1.68 12.83
N GLN A 149 24.93 -0.88 12.29
CA GLN A 149 24.38 -1.07 10.94
C GLN A 149 23.65 0.22 10.55
N GLU A 150 24.23 0.96 9.61
CA GLU A 150 23.72 2.22 9.11
C GLU A 150 22.37 2.03 8.40
N SER A 151 21.31 2.55 9.03
CA SER A 151 20.22 3.21 8.31
C SER A 151 20.03 4.55 9.00
N MET A 152 20.15 5.63 8.23
CA MET A 152 19.83 7.00 8.67
C MET A 152 18.39 7.04 9.20
N ASP A 153 18.22 6.88 10.51
CA ASP A 153 16.98 7.26 11.18
C ASP A 153 17.02 8.77 11.36
N VAL A 154 16.26 9.45 10.51
CA VAL A 154 15.90 10.86 10.70
C VAL A 154 15.08 10.91 11.98
N ASP A 155 15.52 11.67 12.98
CA ASP A 155 14.79 11.93 14.23
C ASP A 155 13.32 12.24 13.92
N GLN A 156 12.46 11.23 14.03
CA GLN A 156 11.01 11.42 13.94
C GLN A 156 10.54 12.00 15.27
N PRO A 157 9.79 13.11 15.28
CA PRO A 157 9.27 13.68 16.50
C PRO A 157 8.34 12.66 17.17
N SER A 158 8.74 12.22 18.36
CA SER A 158 7.89 11.41 19.22
C SER A 158 6.68 12.23 19.67
N LEU A 159 5.53 11.56 19.78
CA LEU A 159 4.32 12.17 20.31
C LEU A 159 4.56 12.73 21.72
N PRO A 160 4.09 13.95 22.03
CA PRO A 160 4.12 14.45 23.40
C PRO A 160 3.38 13.50 24.35
N GLU A 161 3.97 13.23 25.52
CA GLU A 161 3.43 12.27 26.49
C GLU A 161 1.99 12.62 26.92
N GLU A 162 1.66 13.92 27.01
CA GLU A 162 0.30 14.39 27.32
C GLU A 162 -0.75 13.96 26.28
N VAL A 163 -0.36 13.94 24.99
CA VAL A 163 -1.26 13.50 23.90
C VAL A 163 -1.48 11.99 23.99
N ILE A 164 -0.43 11.23 24.29
CA ILE A 164 -0.51 9.77 24.44
C ILE A 164 -1.41 9.40 25.63
N GLU A 165 -1.31 10.11 26.76
CA GLU A 165 -2.17 9.88 27.92
C GLU A 165 -3.64 10.19 27.61
N LYS A 166 -3.94 11.30 26.93
CA LYS A 166 -5.30 11.62 26.48
C LYS A 166 -5.84 10.57 25.49
N MET A 167 -5.01 10.08 24.58
CA MET A 167 -5.38 8.99 23.68
C MET A 167 -5.61 7.67 24.43
N ASN A 168 -4.80 7.37 25.45
CA ASN A 168 -4.96 6.18 26.29
C ASN A 168 -6.23 6.21 27.12
N THR A 169 -6.52 7.32 27.77
CA THR A 169 -7.74 7.47 28.58
C THR A 169 -9.00 7.42 27.72
N THR A 170 -8.98 8.08 26.55
CA THR A 170 -10.12 8.05 25.61
C THR A 170 -10.30 6.67 24.98
N SER A 171 -9.21 6.01 24.58
CA SER A 171 -9.25 4.64 24.06
C SER A 171 -9.74 3.65 25.12
N ALA A 172 -9.26 3.73 26.36
CA ALA A 172 -9.72 2.89 27.47
C ALA A 172 -11.22 3.07 27.73
N ARG A 173 -11.70 4.32 27.82
CA ARG A 173 -13.13 4.63 28.00
C ARG A 173 -13.98 4.07 26.86
N LEU A 174 -13.56 4.24 25.61
CA LEU A 174 -14.31 3.79 24.43
C LEU A 174 -14.23 2.26 24.23
N SER A 175 -13.11 1.65 24.61
CA SER A 175 -12.92 0.19 24.63
C SER A 175 -13.78 -0.46 25.71
N GLU A 176 -13.89 0.12 26.91
CA GLU A 176 -14.77 -0.38 27.97
C GLU A 176 -16.24 -0.36 27.54
N MET A 177 -16.69 0.72 26.90
CA MET A 177 -18.03 0.83 26.32
C MET A 177 -18.29 -0.17 25.18
N ARG A 178 -17.24 -0.82 24.65
CA ARG A 178 -17.31 -1.81 23.57
C ARG A 178 -17.05 -3.26 23.99
N ARG A 179 -16.39 -3.50 25.14
CA ARG A 179 -16.19 -4.87 25.67
C ARG A 179 -17.50 -5.60 25.97
N GLY A 180 -18.60 -4.87 26.19
CA GLY A 180 -19.94 -5.43 26.11
C GLY A 180 -20.29 -5.68 24.64
N LYS A 181 -20.38 -6.97 24.22
CA LYS A 181 -20.85 -7.36 22.88
C LYS A 181 -22.12 -6.59 22.53
N LYS A 182 -22.00 -5.49 21.77
CA LYS A 182 -23.15 -4.86 21.16
C LYS A 182 -23.68 -5.86 20.15
N LYS A 183 -24.78 -6.54 20.51
CA LYS A 183 -25.58 -7.24 19.51
C LYS A 183 -25.92 -6.19 18.44
N PRO A 184 -25.87 -6.54 17.14
CA PRO A 184 -26.34 -5.63 16.10
C PRO A 184 -27.72 -5.12 16.55
N PRO A 185 -27.95 -3.79 16.58
CA PRO A 185 -29.25 -3.25 16.95
C PRO A 185 -30.32 -3.97 16.13
N THR A 186 -31.31 -4.55 16.78
CA THR A 186 -32.41 -5.26 16.11
C THR A 186 -33.37 -4.32 15.36
N GLU A 187 -33.01 -3.04 15.26
CA GLU A 187 -33.73 -1.96 14.58
C GLU A 187 -33.12 -1.60 13.22
N PHE A 188 -32.39 -2.50 12.56
CA PHE A 188 -32.13 -2.28 11.14
C PHE A 188 -33.45 -2.32 10.37
N ALA A 189 -33.73 -1.28 9.61
CA ALA A 189 -34.92 -1.22 8.76
C ALA A 189 -34.97 -2.48 7.87
N SER A 190 -36.10 -3.19 7.87
CA SER A 190 -36.29 -4.32 6.97
C SER A 190 -36.23 -3.84 5.52
N VAL A 191 -35.87 -4.73 4.60
CA VAL A 191 -35.79 -4.41 3.16
C VAL A 191 -37.13 -3.84 2.66
N GLU A 192 -38.25 -4.30 3.21
CA GLU A 192 -39.60 -3.80 2.94
C GLU A 192 -39.77 -2.33 3.36
N LYS A 193 -39.28 -1.93 4.54
CA LYS A 193 -39.31 -0.53 4.99
C LYS A 193 -38.43 0.39 4.13
N VAL A 194 -37.31 -0.11 3.63
CA VAL A 194 -36.43 0.66 2.72
C VAL A 194 -37.11 0.86 1.36
N GLN A 195 -37.92 -0.09 0.89
CA GLN A 195 -38.69 0.08 -0.34
C GLN A 195 -39.78 1.16 -0.22
N GLU A 196 -40.31 1.38 0.99
CA GLU A 196 -41.28 2.44 1.28
C GLU A 196 -40.62 3.84 1.38
N TYR A 197 -39.29 3.94 1.36
CA TYR A 197 -38.61 5.23 1.44
C TYR A 197 -38.89 6.06 0.19
N THR A 198 -39.61 7.15 0.39
CA THR A 198 -39.92 8.14 -0.64
C THR A 198 -39.07 9.38 -0.42
N GLN A 199 -38.67 10.00 -1.52
CA GLN A 199 -37.94 11.26 -1.47
C GLN A 199 -38.88 12.36 -0.94
N THR A 200 -38.61 12.85 0.26
CA THR A 200 -39.38 13.93 0.88
C THR A 200 -38.99 15.30 0.35
N SER A 201 -37.71 15.52 0.11
CA SER A 201 -37.19 16.75 -0.48
C SER A 201 -36.05 16.47 -1.46
N SER A 202 -36.01 17.26 -2.53
CA SER A 202 -34.91 17.31 -3.50
C SER A 202 -34.39 18.73 -3.49
N ILE A 203 -33.10 18.91 -3.19
CA ILE A 203 -32.46 20.23 -3.22
C ILE A 203 -31.63 20.28 -4.50
N PRO A 204 -32.14 20.92 -5.58
CA PRO A 204 -31.58 20.76 -6.92
C PRO A 204 -30.25 21.49 -7.17
N SER A 205 -29.83 22.41 -6.29
CA SER A 205 -28.62 23.19 -6.53
C SER A 205 -27.95 23.68 -5.25
N LEU A 206 -27.36 22.76 -4.49
CA LEU A 206 -26.35 23.15 -3.51
C LEU A 206 -25.13 23.71 -4.26
N HIS A 207 -24.52 22.91 -5.14
CA HIS A 207 -23.32 23.31 -5.88
C HIS A 207 -23.59 23.86 -7.28
N SER A 208 -22.60 24.56 -7.85
CA SER A 208 -22.70 25.20 -9.17
C SER A 208 -23.05 24.20 -10.28
N ALA A 209 -24.04 24.56 -11.12
CA ALA A 209 -24.49 23.74 -12.24
C ALA A 209 -23.42 23.51 -13.32
N ARG A 210 -22.38 24.36 -13.39
CA ARG A 210 -21.33 24.30 -14.43
C ARG A 210 -20.29 23.20 -14.20
N SER A 211 -20.06 22.83 -12.95
CA SER A 211 -19.13 21.75 -12.55
C SER A 211 -19.82 20.89 -11.49
N ALA A 212 -20.96 20.33 -11.88
CA ALA A 212 -21.81 19.54 -11.01
C ALA A 212 -21.05 18.33 -10.43
N GLY A 213 -21.19 18.12 -9.12
CA GLY A 213 -20.63 16.96 -8.43
C GLY A 213 -20.35 17.28 -6.96
N ILE A 214 -21.12 16.66 -6.07
CA ILE A 214 -20.79 16.59 -4.64
C ILE A 214 -19.76 15.48 -4.50
N THR A 215 -18.58 15.81 -4.00
CA THR A 215 -17.48 14.85 -3.82
C THR A 215 -17.54 14.19 -2.45
N THR A 216 -18.05 14.91 -1.44
CA THR A 216 -18.07 14.47 -0.06
C THR A 216 -19.24 15.11 0.68
N LEU A 217 -19.77 14.39 1.66
CA LEU A 217 -20.84 14.85 2.52
C LEU A 217 -20.58 14.36 3.94
N ASP A 218 -20.90 15.20 4.93
CA ASP A 218 -20.83 14.85 6.35
C ASP A 218 -22.02 15.46 7.09
N VAL A 219 -22.46 14.83 8.17
CA VAL A 219 -23.64 15.26 8.93
C VAL A 219 -23.24 15.46 10.38
N ASN A 220 -23.72 16.55 10.98
CA ASN A 220 -23.48 16.82 12.39
C ASN A 220 -24.19 15.77 13.27
N SER A 221 -23.68 15.57 14.49
CA SER A 221 -24.25 14.73 15.55
C SER A 221 -25.74 14.94 15.83
N THR A 222 -26.26 16.16 15.62
CA THR A 222 -27.69 16.51 15.78
C THR A 222 -28.54 16.20 14.56
N GLY A 223 -27.93 15.86 13.41
CA GLY A 223 -28.64 15.55 12.16
C GLY A 223 -29.24 16.74 11.41
N ASN A 224 -29.16 17.94 11.99
CA ASN A 224 -29.76 19.15 11.40
C ASN A 224 -28.83 19.88 10.43
N LEU A 225 -27.52 19.80 10.64
CA LEU A 225 -26.51 20.46 9.80
C LEU A 225 -25.84 19.43 8.90
N ILE A 226 -25.84 19.70 7.60
CA ILE A 226 -25.21 18.89 6.56
C ILE A 226 -24.10 19.71 5.92
N LEU A 227 -22.91 19.13 5.87
CA LEU A 227 -21.75 19.67 5.17
C LEU A 227 -21.62 19.00 3.82
N THR A 228 -21.39 19.82 2.80
CA THR A 228 -21.20 19.35 1.43
C THR A 228 -19.94 19.97 0.83
N GLY A 229 -19.10 19.12 0.24
CA GLY A 229 -17.94 19.55 -0.52
C GLY A 229 -18.18 19.31 -2.01
N GLY A 230 -17.93 20.34 -2.81
CA GLY A 230 -18.17 20.29 -4.25
C GLY A 230 -16.90 20.22 -5.09
N ASN A 231 -17.06 19.71 -6.31
CA ASN A 231 -16.06 19.86 -7.37
C ASN A 231 -15.95 21.33 -7.85
N ASP A 232 -16.94 22.16 -7.51
CA ASP A 232 -16.97 23.61 -7.71
C ASP A 232 -16.08 24.39 -6.72
N LYS A 233 -15.29 23.69 -5.89
CA LYS A 233 -14.33 24.24 -4.91
C LYS A 233 -14.98 24.90 -3.70
N HIS A 234 -16.30 24.85 -3.60
CA HIS A 234 -17.05 25.41 -2.49
C HIS A 234 -17.34 24.34 -1.45
N VAL A 235 -17.32 24.76 -0.19
CA VAL A 235 -17.86 23.99 0.92
C VAL A 235 -19.14 24.69 1.36
N GLN A 236 -20.23 23.95 1.44
CA GLN A 236 -21.52 24.50 1.83
C GLN A 236 -22.05 23.83 3.08
N VAL A 237 -22.57 24.66 3.98
CA VAL A 237 -23.26 24.23 5.19
C VAL A 237 -24.76 24.43 4.96
N TYR A 238 -25.50 23.32 5.01
CA TYR A 238 -26.93 23.28 4.83
C TYR A 238 -27.63 22.97 6.15
N ASN A 239 -28.68 23.74 6.46
CA ASN A 239 -29.56 23.44 7.59
C ASN A 239 -30.83 22.76 7.09
N LYS A 240 -31.05 21.53 7.55
CA LYS A 240 -32.24 20.73 7.23
C LYS A 240 -33.52 21.31 7.86
N SER A 241 -33.44 21.91 9.05
CA SER A 241 -34.64 22.40 9.73
C SER A 241 -35.19 23.69 9.09
N GLU A 242 -34.33 24.49 8.50
CA GLU A 242 -34.69 25.77 7.87
C GLU A 242 -34.74 25.68 6.33
N ASP A 243 -34.37 24.52 5.77
CA ASP A 243 -34.16 24.26 4.33
C ASP A 243 -33.36 25.35 3.60
N LYS A 244 -32.30 25.84 4.26
CA LYS A 244 -31.47 26.95 3.77
C LYS A 244 -29.99 26.62 3.84
N VAL A 245 -29.24 27.13 2.86
CA VAL A 245 -27.79 27.18 2.91
C VAL A 245 -27.38 28.30 3.86
N ILE A 246 -26.79 27.95 4.99
CA ILE A 246 -26.32 28.92 5.99
C ILE A 246 -25.07 29.62 5.49
N ALA A 247 -24.14 28.87 4.92
CA ALA A 247 -22.84 29.38 4.50
C ALA A 247 -22.40 28.74 3.19
N ASN A 248 -21.88 29.59 2.29
CA ASN A 248 -21.14 29.18 1.10
C ASN A 248 -19.69 29.65 1.26
N LEU A 249 -18.78 28.71 1.48
CA LEU A 249 -17.40 28.99 1.82
C LEU A 249 -16.54 28.85 0.57
N ALA A 250 -16.16 30.00 0.03
CA ALA A 250 -15.21 30.14 -1.06
C ALA A 250 -13.79 30.25 -0.51
N GLY A 251 -12.86 29.47 -1.03
CA GLY A 251 -11.46 29.55 -0.61
C GLY A 251 -10.54 28.50 -1.21
N HIS A 252 -11.07 27.31 -1.51
CA HIS A 252 -10.27 26.28 -2.19
C HIS A 252 -10.03 26.63 -3.66
N THR A 253 -8.82 26.32 -4.14
CA THR A 253 -8.45 26.59 -5.55
C THR A 253 -8.72 25.40 -6.47
N LYS A 254 -8.90 24.21 -5.90
CA LYS A 254 -9.24 22.95 -6.58
C LYS A 254 -10.42 22.26 -5.88
N LYS A 255 -10.85 21.12 -6.42
CA LYS A 255 -11.96 20.31 -5.87
C LYS A 255 -11.73 19.97 -4.39
N VAL A 256 -12.81 19.95 -3.62
CA VAL A 256 -12.80 19.50 -2.23
C VAL A 256 -12.78 17.98 -2.21
N THR A 257 -11.92 17.36 -1.43
CA THR A 257 -11.72 15.90 -1.39
C THR A 257 -12.37 15.25 -0.18
N ALA A 258 -12.32 15.91 0.99
CA ALA A 258 -12.96 15.43 2.20
C ALA A 258 -13.46 16.60 3.06
N VAL A 259 -14.58 16.40 3.75
CA VAL A 259 -15.14 17.34 4.72
C VAL A 259 -15.55 16.56 5.96
N LYS A 260 -15.22 17.07 7.15
CA LYS A 260 -15.54 16.42 8.43
C LYS A 260 -15.87 17.43 9.53
N PHE A 261 -16.94 17.17 10.28
CA PHE A 261 -17.23 17.84 11.55
C PHE A 261 -16.32 17.32 12.67
N ARG A 262 -15.94 18.20 13.62
CA ARG A 262 -15.25 17.81 14.86
C ARG A 262 -16.16 16.93 15.73
N GLY A 263 -17.47 17.15 15.67
CA GLY A 263 -18.51 16.34 16.30
C GLY A 263 -18.69 16.62 17.78
N GLN A 264 -18.28 17.78 18.31
CA GLN A 264 -18.59 18.13 19.70
C GLN A 264 -20.09 18.41 19.83
N GLN A 265 -20.69 18.02 20.96
CA GLN A 265 -22.13 18.22 21.25
C GLN A 265 -22.46 19.69 21.57
N GLU A 266 -21.70 20.61 21.00
CA GLU A 266 -21.93 22.05 21.16
C GLU A 266 -22.63 22.58 19.92
N GLU A 267 -23.49 23.59 20.10
CA GLU A 267 -24.34 24.15 19.03
C GLU A 267 -23.52 24.76 17.88
N ASN A 268 -22.23 25.04 18.12
CA ASN A 268 -21.31 25.69 17.18
C ASN A 268 -20.11 24.78 16.89
N ASP A 269 -20.39 23.65 16.23
CA ASP A 269 -19.34 22.69 15.89
C ASP A 269 -18.41 23.23 14.79
N VAL A 270 -17.11 23.01 15.00
CA VAL A 270 -16.04 23.37 14.06
C VAL A 270 -15.93 22.26 13.01
N PHE A 271 -15.56 22.61 11.77
CA PHE A 271 -15.34 21.60 10.75
C PHE A 271 -14.10 21.84 9.91
N LEU A 272 -13.68 20.76 9.26
CA LEU A 272 -12.51 20.66 8.42
C LEU A 272 -12.91 20.45 6.96
N SER A 273 -12.13 21.04 6.07
CA SER A 273 -12.20 20.77 4.64
C SER A 273 -10.81 20.54 4.07
N ALA A 274 -10.63 19.43 3.36
CA ALA A 274 -9.46 19.11 2.56
C ALA A 274 -9.75 19.31 1.09
N SER A 275 -8.73 19.69 0.34
CA SER A 275 -8.82 19.80 -1.11
C SER A 275 -7.54 19.32 -1.79
N ALA A 276 -7.68 19.04 -3.07
CA ALA A 276 -6.56 18.77 -3.96
C ALA A 276 -5.62 19.99 -4.13
N ASP A 277 -5.99 21.16 -3.58
CA ASP A 277 -5.13 22.35 -3.50
C ASP A 277 -4.04 22.27 -2.42
N LYS A 278 -3.88 21.10 -1.78
CA LYS A 278 -2.88 20.78 -0.75
C LYS A 278 -3.16 21.37 0.62
N HIS A 279 -4.23 22.15 0.73
CA HIS A 279 -4.58 22.82 1.96
C HIS A 279 -5.69 22.08 2.72
N VAL A 280 -5.52 22.05 4.04
CA VAL A 280 -6.59 21.75 4.99
C VAL A 280 -7.02 23.05 5.63
N ARG A 281 -8.32 23.34 5.57
CA ARG A 281 -8.90 24.55 6.16
C ARG A 281 -9.77 24.18 7.35
N LEU A 282 -9.56 24.89 8.45
CA LEU A 282 -10.40 24.82 9.64
C LEU A 282 -11.38 26.00 9.62
N TRP A 283 -12.67 25.70 9.72
CA TRP A 283 -13.74 26.69 9.68
C TRP A 283 -14.37 26.84 11.05
N ILE A 284 -14.28 28.05 11.59
CA ILE A 284 -14.76 28.39 12.93
C ILE A 284 -16.09 29.16 12.79
N PRO A 285 -17.12 28.82 13.59
CA PRO A 285 -18.37 29.55 13.61
C PRO A 285 -18.21 30.95 14.22
N ASP A 286 -18.80 31.95 13.57
CA ASP A 286 -18.90 33.33 14.03
C ASP A 286 -20.25 33.57 14.73
N GLU A 287 -20.32 34.58 15.61
CA GLU A 287 -21.53 34.91 16.40
C GLU A 287 -22.78 35.18 15.55
N LYS A 288 -22.61 35.46 14.25
CA LYS A 288 -23.70 35.69 13.28
C LYS A 288 -24.15 34.44 12.51
N LYS A 289 -23.84 33.23 12.99
CA LYS A 289 -24.09 31.94 12.27
C LYS A 289 -23.38 31.86 10.91
N ALA A 290 -22.36 32.68 10.68
CA ALA A 290 -21.50 32.59 9.50
C ALA A 290 -20.24 31.80 9.87
N TYR A 291 -19.71 30.98 8.97
CA TYR A 291 -18.43 30.33 9.20
C TYR A 291 -17.32 31.17 8.59
N LYS A 292 -16.23 31.36 9.34
CA LYS A 292 -15.02 32.06 8.89
C LYS A 292 -13.85 31.10 8.79
N LEU A 293 -12.90 31.43 7.92
CA LEU A 293 -11.65 30.70 7.82
C LEU A 293 -10.82 30.98 9.09
N GLY A 294 -10.71 29.98 9.96
CA GLY A 294 -9.89 30.06 11.16
C GLY A 294 -8.42 29.87 10.81
N HIS A 295 -8.10 28.71 10.22
CA HIS A 295 -6.74 28.37 9.84
C HIS A 295 -6.67 27.80 8.43
N ASN A 296 -5.63 28.19 7.68
CA ASN A 296 -5.29 27.62 6.39
C ASN A 296 -3.97 26.87 6.51
N ILE A 297 -4.04 25.56 6.64
CA ILE A 297 -2.90 24.69 6.90
C ILE A 297 -2.39 24.17 5.56
N ASN A 298 -1.12 24.47 5.23
CA ASN A 298 -0.45 23.87 4.09
C ASN A 298 0.10 22.50 4.51
N ALA A 299 -0.72 21.46 4.34
CA ALA A 299 -0.46 20.16 4.94
C ALA A 299 0.53 19.34 4.12
N HIS A 300 0.35 19.24 2.80
CA HIS A 300 1.07 18.27 1.98
C HIS A 300 1.77 18.91 0.78
N LYS A 301 2.81 18.25 0.25
CA LYS A 301 3.39 18.61 -1.06
C LYS A 301 2.51 18.12 -2.21
N GLY A 302 1.74 17.05 -1.97
CA GLY A 302 0.74 16.47 -2.88
C GLY A 302 -0.68 16.92 -2.57
N GLU A 303 -1.66 16.38 -3.31
CA GLU A 303 -3.08 16.58 -3.01
C GLU A 303 -3.48 15.94 -1.68
N VAL A 304 -4.33 16.61 -0.89
CA VAL A 304 -4.88 16.00 0.33
C VAL A 304 -6.03 15.08 -0.08
N THR A 305 -5.91 13.80 0.20
CA THR A 305 -6.85 12.78 -0.26
C THR A 305 -7.90 12.42 0.77
N GLY A 306 -7.61 12.58 2.06
CA GLY A 306 -8.59 12.34 3.12
C GLY A 306 -8.28 13.08 4.42
N ILE A 307 -9.33 13.25 5.23
CA ILE A 307 -9.28 13.76 6.59
C ILE A 307 -10.04 12.79 7.49
N SER A 308 -9.50 12.52 8.67
CA SER A 308 -10.22 11.81 9.74
C SER A 308 -10.03 12.53 11.07
N VAL A 309 -11.12 12.65 11.83
CA VAL A 309 -11.11 13.20 13.18
C VAL A 309 -10.83 12.08 14.18
N HIS A 310 -10.01 12.35 15.18
CA HIS A 310 -9.72 11.40 16.25
C HIS A 310 -10.94 11.28 17.20
N PRO A 311 -11.23 10.09 17.77
CA PRO A 311 -12.38 9.91 18.67
C PRO A 311 -12.41 10.79 19.92
N SER A 312 -11.25 11.32 20.37
CA SER A 312 -11.20 12.33 21.44
C SER A 312 -11.80 13.67 21.02
N LYS A 313 -11.90 13.93 19.72
CA LYS A 313 -12.32 15.19 19.08
C LYS A 313 -11.34 16.35 19.24
N ASP A 314 -10.20 16.14 19.88
CA ASP A 314 -9.17 17.18 20.05
C ASP A 314 -8.11 17.15 18.97
N TYR A 315 -8.04 16.05 18.22
CA TYR A 315 -7.06 15.86 17.16
C TYR A 315 -7.71 15.45 15.84
N PHE A 316 -7.00 15.71 14.75
CA PHE A 316 -7.36 15.22 13.43
C PHE A 316 -6.13 14.84 12.63
N VAL A 317 -6.32 14.04 11.59
CA VAL A 317 -5.26 13.64 10.66
C VAL A 317 -5.67 13.97 9.25
N SER A 318 -4.69 14.45 8.47
CA SER A 318 -4.78 14.50 7.02
C SER A 318 -3.86 13.48 6.38
N ALA A 319 -4.29 12.92 5.25
CA ALA A 319 -3.45 12.10 4.38
C ALA A 319 -3.27 12.78 3.02
N GLY A 320 -2.06 12.69 2.49
CA GLY A 320 -1.68 13.25 1.22
C GLY A 320 -1.27 12.19 0.20
N GLY A 321 -1.37 12.56 -1.08
CA GLY A 321 -0.81 11.82 -2.20
C GLY A 321 0.73 11.84 -2.24
N ASP A 322 1.39 12.45 -1.25
CA ASP A 322 2.85 12.45 -1.06
C ASP A 322 3.34 11.31 -0.15
N SER A 323 2.49 10.30 0.10
CA SER A 323 2.75 9.18 1.02
C SER A 323 3.03 9.63 2.46
N LYS A 324 2.41 10.75 2.85
CA LYS A 324 2.50 11.27 4.20
C LYS A 324 1.12 11.37 4.83
N TRP A 325 1.08 11.13 6.13
CA TRP A 325 -0.05 11.53 6.96
C TRP A 325 0.47 12.38 8.12
N ILE A 326 -0.31 13.39 8.49
CA ILE A 326 0.09 14.41 9.46
C ILE A 326 -0.99 14.53 10.52
N PHE A 327 -0.58 14.48 11.79
CA PHE A 327 -1.45 14.61 12.95
C PHE A 327 -1.44 16.05 13.46
N TYR A 328 -2.62 16.61 13.65
CA TYR A 328 -2.83 17.99 14.06
C TYR A 328 -3.66 18.07 15.32
N ASP A 329 -3.40 19.13 16.08
CA ASP A 329 -4.25 19.59 17.17
C ASP A 329 -5.27 20.62 16.70
N PHE A 330 -6.52 20.51 17.15
CA PHE A 330 -7.58 21.46 16.81
C PHE A 330 -7.39 22.84 17.46
N GLU A 331 -6.83 22.90 18.67
CA GLU A 331 -6.70 24.17 19.41
C GLU A 331 -5.59 25.05 18.85
N THR A 332 -4.43 24.45 18.58
CA THR A 332 -3.25 25.16 18.08
C THR A 332 -3.15 25.18 16.56
N ALA A 333 -3.88 24.29 15.87
CA ALA A 333 -3.74 24.04 14.42
C ALA A 333 -2.31 23.74 13.97
N GLN A 334 -1.46 23.27 14.89
CA GLN A 334 -0.08 22.89 14.62
C GLN A 334 0.02 21.40 14.30
N SER A 335 0.95 21.04 13.40
CA SER A 335 1.31 19.66 13.12
C SER A 335 2.14 19.11 14.28
N ILE A 336 1.59 18.15 15.01
CA ILE A 336 2.29 17.46 16.10
C ILE A 336 3.25 16.42 15.53
N MET A 337 2.81 15.68 14.52
CA MET A 337 3.62 14.63 13.90
C MET A 337 3.41 14.58 12.39
N GLU A 338 4.48 14.19 11.69
CA GLU A 338 4.49 13.87 10.28
C GLU A 338 5.17 12.52 10.12
N THR A 339 4.44 11.53 9.59
CA THR A 339 5.00 10.21 9.28
C THR A 339 5.08 10.06 7.77
N VAL A 340 6.25 9.60 7.31
CA VAL A 340 6.52 9.32 5.90
C VAL A 340 6.75 7.83 5.77
N ASP A 341 5.98 7.20 4.90
CA ASP A 341 6.29 5.83 4.50
C ASP A 341 7.35 5.87 3.39
N SER A 342 8.57 5.44 3.72
CA SER A 342 9.68 5.37 2.77
C SER A 342 9.58 4.17 1.82
N GLU A 343 8.78 3.16 2.18
CA GLU A 343 8.62 1.92 1.39
C GLU A 343 7.54 2.07 0.31
N ASN A 344 6.48 2.84 0.58
CA ASN A 344 5.41 3.09 -0.40
C ASN A 344 5.56 4.42 -1.15
N GLN A 345 6.00 4.32 -2.41
CA GLN A 345 6.03 5.44 -3.35
C GLN A 345 4.63 5.83 -3.88
N SER A 346 3.63 4.97 -3.70
CA SER A 346 2.25 5.25 -4.11
C SER A 346 1.48 5.97 -3.02
N GLY A 347 1.20 7.25 -3.24
CA GLY A 347 0.49 8.12 -2.31
C GLY A 347 -0.84 7.56 -1.80
N TYR A 348 -1.25 8.06 -0.63
CA TYR A 348 -2.47 7.63 0.04
C TYR A 348 -3.73 8.12 -0.66
N THR A 349 -4.76 7.28 -0.71
CA THR A 349 -6.06 7.58 -1.35
C THR A 349 -7.16 7.83 -0.34
N SER A 350 -7.05 7.24 0.85
CA SER A 350 -8.07 7.31 1.89
C SER A 350 -7.42 7.08 3.25
N ILE A 351 -8.06 7.62 4.28
CA ILE A 351 -7.61 7.51 5.67
C ILE A 351 -8.82 7.40 6.59
N SER A 352 -8.70 6.59 7.64
CA SER A 352 -9.74 6.44 8.65
C SER A 352 -9.11 6.14 10.01
N PHE A 353 -9.67 6.72 11.07
CA PHE A 353 -9.32 6.36 12.44
C PHE A 353 -10.11 5.16 12.91
N HIS A 354 -9.45 4.28 13.66
CA HIS A 354 -10.15 3.28 14.45
C HIS A 354 -11.01 3.98 15.51
N PRO A 355 -12.21 3.45 15.86
CA PRO A 355 -13.04 4.03 16.91
C PRO A 355 -12.35 4.12 18.28
N ASP A 356 -11.28 3.34 18.52
CA ASP A 356 -10.45 3.44 19.74
C ASP A 356 -9.42 4.58 19.69
N GLY A 357 -9.11 5.12 18.52
CA GLY A 357 -8.15 6.21 18.37
C GLY A 357 -6.68 5.79 18.35
N ASN A 358 -6.33 4.58 18.79
CA ASN A 358 -4.94 4.09 18.79
C ASN A 358 -4.45 3.64 17.41
N LEU A 359 -5.36 3.19 16.54
CA LEU A 359 -5.03 2.66 15.22
C LEU A 359 -5.57 3.59 14.13
N LEU A 360 -4.83 3.66 13.04
CA LEU A 360 -5.15 4.46 11.86
C LEU A 360 -4.96 3.60 10.62
N ALA A 361 -5.95 3.56 9.73
CA ALA A 361 -5.84 2.86 8.46
C ALA A 361 -5.61 3.85 7.32
N THR A 362 -4.63 3.55 6.47
CA THR A 362 -4.38 4.25 5.21
C THR A 362 -4.54 3.30 4.04
N GLY A 363 -5.19 3.75 2.97
CA GLY A 363 -5.31 3.01 1.72
C GLY A 363 -4.40 3.63 0.67
N THR A 364 -3.74 2.81 -0.13
CA THR A 364 -2.87 3.26 -1.22
C THR A 364 -3.51 3.03 -2.60
N ASN A 365 -2.92 3.63 -3.63
CA ASN A 365 -3.29 3.30 -5.02
C ASN A 365 -2.91 1.86 -5.40
N ASP A 366 -1.90 1.28 -4.75
CA ASP A 366 -1.37 -0.06 -5.06
C ASP A 366 -2.18 -1.20 -4.44
N SER A 367 -3.42 -0.92 -4.04
CA SER A 367 -4.32 -1.91 -3.42
C SER A 367 -3.86 -2.36 -2.03
N VAL A 368 -3.02 -1.57 -1.37
CA VAL A 368 -2.48 -1.89 -0.05
C VAL A 368 -3.20 -1.10 1.03
N VAL A 369 -3.74 -1.79 2.04
CA VAL A 369 -4.25 -1.17 3.26
C VAL A 369 -3.21 -1.35 4.35
N GLN A 370 -2.68 -0.24 4.86
CA GLN A 370 -1.76 -0.26 6.00
C GLN A 370 -2.50 0.20 7.25
N ILE A 371 -2.29 -0.53 8.35
CA ILE A 371 -2.72 -0.12 9.68
C ILE A 371 -1.49 0.39 10.43
N TRP A 372 -1.57 1.62 10.87
CA TRP A 372 -0.59 2.33 11.67
C TRP A 372 -1.02 2.31 13.13
N ASP A 373 -0.06 2.03 14.00
CA ASP A 373 -0.18 2.38 15.41
C ASP A 373 0.30 3.83 15.60
N VAL A 374 -0.63 4.71 15.98
CA VAL A 374 -0.39 6.16 16.03
C VAL A 374 0.68 6.50 17.08
N LYS A 375 0.81 5.69 18.13
CA LYS A 375 1.78 5.92 19.21
C LYS A 375 3.21 5.62 18.78
N SER A 376 3.40 4.45 18.17
CA SER A 376 4.72 3.97 17.78
C SER A 376 5.14 4.44 16.39
N GLN A 377 4.21 5.04 15.63
CA GLN A 377 4.39 5.46 14.23
C GLN A 377 4.79 4.29 13.32
N LYS A 378 4.54 3.05 13.76
CA LYS A 378 4.89 1.83 13.05
C LYS A 378 3.68 1.22 12.38
N ILE A 379 3.94 0.55 11.27
CA ILE A 379 2.95 -0.28 10.58
C ILE A 379 2.70 -1.51 11.46
N ALA A 380 1.50 -1.56 12.05
CA ALA A 380 1.03 -2.66 12.87
C ALA A 380 0.57 -3.85 12.00
N ALA A 381 -0.02 -3.57 10.85
CA ALA A 381 -0.43 -4.58 9.88
C ALA A 381 -0.42 -4.01 8.46
N ASN A 382 -0.15 -4.87 7.50
CA ASN A 382 -0.16 -4.53 6.08
C ASN A 382 -0.99 -5.58 5.32
N PHE A 383 -2.03 -5.13 4.62
CA PHE A 383 -2.93 -5.98 3.84
C PHE A 383 -2.77 -5.67 2.36
N GLY A 384 -2.07 -6.56 1.65
CA GLY A 384 -1.85 -6.49 0.20
C GLY A 384 -2.68 -7.49 -0.62
N GLU A 385 -3.75 -8.05 -0.04
CA GLU A 385 -4.57 -9.07 -0.70
C GLU A 385 -5.56 -8.49 -1.73
N HIS A 386 -5.78 -7.17 -1.72
CA HIS A 386 -6.73 -6.54 -2.61
C HIS A 386 -6.17 -6.37 -4.03
N THR A 387 -7.05 -6.43 -5.02
CA THR A 387 -6.74 -6.14 -6.42
C THR A 387 -7.51 -4.90 -6.85
N GLY A 388 -6.82 -3.77 -6.99
CA GLY A 388 -7.38 -2.49 -7.40
C GLY A 388 -7.30 -1.39 -6.34
N LYS A 389 -7.35 -0.14 -6.83
CA LYS A 389 -7.25 1.07 -6.01
C LYS A 389 -8.29 1.09 -4.88
N ILE A 390 -7.82 1.39 -3.67
CA ILE A 390 -8.69 1.59 -2.51
C ILE A 390 -9.34 2.98 -2.61
N ASN A 391 -10.66 3.03 -2.63
CA ASN A 391 -11.41 4.28 -2.74
C ASN A 391 -11.93 4.80 -1.39
N ALA A 392 -12.26 3.91 -0.46
CA ALA A 392 -12.80 4.27 0.85
C ALA A 392 -12.40 3.24 1.90
N LEU A 393 -12.20 3.72 3.13
CA LEU A 393 -11.91 2.92 4.30
C LEU A 393 -12.87 3.31 5.42
N ALA A 394 -13.41 2.30 6.10
CA ALA A 394 -14.25 2.50 7.28
C ALA A 394 -13.99 1.38 8.27
N PHE A 395 -13.76 1.76 9.52
CA PHE A 395 -13.68 0.79 10.60
C PHE A 395 -15.08 0.40 11.09
N SER A 396 -15.25 -0.88 11.34
CA SER A 396 -16.47 -1.42 11.97
C SER A 396 -16.54 -0.96 13.43
N GLU A 397 -17.71 -0.51 13.88
CA GLU A 397 -17.93 -0.10 15.29
C GLU A 397 -17.60 -1.20 16.31
N ASN A 398 -17.69 -2.46 15.89
CA ASN A 398 -17.39 -3.62 16.73
C ASN A 398 -15.88 -3.84 16.97
N GLY A 399 -14.99 -3.05 16.34
CA GLY A 399 -13.54 -3.08 16.55
C GLY A 399 -12.82 -4.35 16.08
N PHE A 400 -13.56 -5.37 15.64
CA PHE A 400 -13.03 -6.63 15.12
C PHE A 400 -13.88 -7.09 13.94
N ARG A 401 -13.26 -7.26 12.77
CA ARG A 401 -13.71 -8.21 11.76
C ARG A 401 -12.55 -9.18 11.56
N ARG A 402 -12.81 -10.46 11.85
CA ARG A 402 -11.88 -11.54 11.56
C ARG A 402 -11.82 -11.81 10.07
#